data_AF-A0A8S2P274-F1
#
_entry.id   AF-A0A8S2P274-F1
#
_cell.length_a   1.000
_cell.length_b   1.000
_cell.length_c   1.000
_cell.angle_alpha   90.00
_cell.angle_beta   90.00
_cell.angle_gamma   90.00
#
_symmetry.space_group_name_H-M   'P 1'
#
loop_
_entity.id
_entity.type
_entity.pdbx_description
1 polymer ?
#
loop_
_entity_poly.entity_id
_entity_poly.type
_entity_poly.pdbx_seq_one_letter_code
_entity_poly.pdbx_strand_id
1 'polypeptide(L)'
;MTAKEDLVEPTVSNGQQTTTDTIDQQQTPLDYQTSITIENESEEVEVEITYDENGEPKFPLDDLLKLEEQVSRVRWIVPVLPDGELIKCLRTTVCFAREKVDTKSESCQRFIRDSLVTSFTKIFCDEAVGGWKNDIYIAIYNNAMLFIQLCAFKIDDDCFPLLDVLSFVMNPTGR
;
A
#
# COMPACT_ATOMS: atom_id res chain seq x y z
N MET A 1 -48.91 57.24 -13.15
CA MET A 1 -49.98 57.74 -12.26
C MET A 1 -50.61 56.51 -11.64
N THR A 2 -50.22 56.18 -10.39
CA THR A 2 -51.10 56.17 -9.19
C THR A 2 -51.99 54.90 -9.20
N ALA A 3 -52.17 54.08 -8.16
CA ALA A 3 -52.05 54.24 -6.72
C ALA A 3 -51.94 52.85 -6.05
N LYS A 4 -51.49 52.85 -4.79
CA LYS A 4 -51.79 51.83 -3.78
C LYS A 4 -53.30 51.75 -3.52
N GLU A 5 -53.81 50.60 -3.08
CA GLU A 5 -54.82 50.51 -2.02
C GLU A 5 -54.95 49.08 -1.46
N ASP A 6 -54.84 49.00 -0.13
CA ASP A 6 -55.13 47.87 0.75
C ASP A 6 -56.65 47.67 0.94
N LEU A 7 -57.12 46.44 1.19
CA LEU A 7 -58.33 46.19 2.01
C LEU A 7 -58.45 44.75 2.56
N VAL A 8 -57.85 44.53 3.74
CA VAL A 8 -58.43 44.04 5.02
C VAL A 8 -59.69 43.13 5.05
N GLU A 9 -59.47 41.88 5.54
CA GLU A 9 -60.24 41.01 6.51
C GLU A 9 -61.70 40.55 6.24
N PRO A 10 -62.20 39.40 6.81
CA PRO A 10 -62.07 39.07 8.25
C PRO A 10 -62.15 37.60 8.74
N THR A 11 -62.06 37.49 10.08
CA THR A 11 -62.63 36.50 11.02
C THR A 11 -61.86 35.22 11.40
N VAL A 12 -61.63 35.14 12.72
CA VAL A 12 -61.14 34.04 13.54
C VAL A 12 -62.31 33.19 14.05
N SER A 13 -62.24 31.85 14.01
CA SER A 13 -62.64 31.00 15.15
C SER A 13 -62.23 29.53 15.00
N ASN A 14 -61.67 29.03 16.10
CA ASN A 14 -61.20 27.69 16.49
C ASN A 14 -61.86 26.43 15.89
N GLY A 15 -61.00 25.46 15.58
CA GLY A 15 -61.31 24.02 15.56
C GLY A 15 -60.02 23.22 15.78
N GLN A 16 -59.96 22.46 16.88
CA GLN A 16 -58.82 21.65 17.29
C GLN A 16 -58.51 20.54 16.27
N GLN A 17 -57.23 20.30 15.98
CA GLN A 17 -56.68 18.93 15.94
C GLN A 17 -55.15 18.92 16.00
N THR A 18 -54.71 18.25 17.05
CA THR A 18 -53.36 17.82 17.40
C THR A 18 -52.79 16.89 16.35
N THR A 19 -51.56 17.13 15.89
CA THR A 19 -50.52 16.09 15.70
C THR A 19 -49.15 16.77 15.62
N THR A 20 -48.41 16.70 16.72
CA THR A 20 -46.95 16.63 16.75
C THR A 20 -46.53 15.36 16.04
N ASP A 21 -45.69 15.45 15.01
CA ASP A 21 -44.84 14.33 14.61
C ASP A 21 -43.38 14.77 14.57
N THR A 22 -42.68 14.17 15.51
CA THR A 22 -41.28 14.22 15.87
C THR A 22 -40.38 13.88 14.68
N ILE A 23 -39.30 14.65 14.53
CA ILE A 23 -38.17 14.34 13.66
C ILE A 23 -37.47 13.10 14.25
N ASP A 24 -37.70 11.95 13.64
CA ASP A 24 -37.06 10.69 14.03
C ASP A 24 -35.60 10.70 13.55
N GLN A 25 -34.70 11.09 14.46
CA GLN A 25 -33.27 10.83 14.34
C GLN A 25 -33.00 9.39 14.76
N GLN A 26 -33.04 8.46 13.81
CA GLN A 26 -32.37 7.16 13.99
C GLN A 26 -30.97 7.24 13.41
N GLN A 27 -30.03 7.77 14.21
CA GLN A 27 -28.62 7.42 14.11
C GLN A 27 -28.38 6.17 14.93
N THR A 28 -28.31 5.03 14.25
CA THR A 28 -27.76 3.79 14.80
C THR A 28 -26.26 3.99 15.00
N PRO A 29 -25.69 3.78 16.20
CA PRO A 29 -24.25 3.76 16.35
C PRO A 29 -23.72 2.53 15.61
N LEU A 30 -22.91 2.73 14.56
CA LEU A 30 -22.04 1.66 14.10
C LEU A 30 -20.98 1.45 15.18
N ASP A 31 -21.10 0.36 15.94
CA ASP A 31 -20.03 -0.19 16.75
C ASP A 31 -18.87 -0.57 15.82
N TYR A 32 -18.00 0.38 15.51
CA TYR A 32 -16.66 0.11 14.98
C TYR A 32 -15.76 -0.37 16.12
N GLN A 33 -16.12 -1.52 16.68
CA GLN A 33 -15.21 -2.31 17.51
C GLN A 33 -14.96 -3.64 16.82
N THR A 34 -14.55 -3.60 15.55
CA THR A 34 -13.67 -4.64 15.05
C THR A 34 -12.33 -4.40 15.72
N SER A 35 -12.12 -5.07 16.87
CA SER A 35 -10.76 -5.33 17.33
C SER A 35 -10.08 -6.13 16.23
N ILE A 36 -9.33 -5.42 15.38
CA ILE A 36 -8.30 -6.05 14.57
C ILE A 36 -7.29 -6.52 15.60
N THR A 37 -7.38 -7.80 15.97
CA THR A 37 -6.25 -8.47 16.59
C THR A 37 -5.19 -8.48 15.49
N ILE A 38 -4.30 -7.48 15.54
CA ILE A 38 -3.03 -7.59 14.84
C ILE A 38 -2.31 -8.68 15.62
N GLU A 39 -2.56 -9.93 15.24
CA GLU A 39 -1.67 -11.02 15.54
C GLU A 39 -0.36 -10.62 14.86
N ASN A 40 0.50 -9.99 15.64
CA ASN A 40 1.86 -9.66 15.25
C ASN A 40 2.65 -10.97 15.25
N GLU A 41 2.22 -11.92 14.42
CA GLU A 41 3.12 -12.93 13.88
C GLU A 41 3.96 -12.18 12.85
N SER A 42 4.94 -11.44 13.37
CA SER A 42 6.12 -11.10 12.60
C SER A 42 6.78 -12.44 12.27
N GLU A 43 6.27 -13.15 11.27
CA GLU A 43 6.98 -14.28 10.67
C GLU A 43 8.32 -13.71 10.24
N GLU A 44 9.36 -13.98 11.03
CA GLU A 44 10.71 -13.64 10.66
C GLU A 44 10.98 -14.30 9.31
N VAL A 45 11.44 -13.49 8.36
CA VAL A 45 11.84 -13.97 7.04
C VAL A 45 13.10 -14.83 7.22
N GLU A 46 12.93 -16.13 7.49
CA GLU A 46 14.02 -17.09 7.50
C GLU A 46 14.38 -17.46 6.07
N VAL A 47 15.28 -16.67 5.48
CA VAL A 47 16.00 -17.03 4.26
C VAL A 47 17.40 -17.47 4.66
N GLU A 48 17.73 -18.74 4.42
CA GLU A 48 19.09 -19.25 4.64
C GLU A 48 20.08 -18.59 3.67
N ILE A 49 21.13 -17.98 4.22
CA ILE A 49 22.20 -17.37 3.41
C ILE A 49 23.20 -18.45 3.03
N THR A 50 23.22 -18.78 1.74
CA THR A 50 24.22 -19.68 1.16
C THR A 50 25.21 -18.88 0.32
N TYR A 51 26.40 -19.43 0.10
CA TYR A 51 27.48 -18.77 -0.64
C TYR A 51 27.85 -19.57 -1.88
N ASP A 52 28.32 -18.89 -2.93
CA ASP A 52 28.88 -19.52 -4.12
C ASP A 52 30.35 -19.92 -3.93
N GLU A 53 30.97 -20.44 -5.00
CA GLU A 53 32.38 -20.83 -5.00
C GLU A 53 33.36 -19.66 -4.81
N ASN A 54 32.90 -18.43 -5.05
CA ASN A 54 33.67 -17.19 -4.90
C ASN A 54 33.45 -16.54 -3.52
N GLY A 55 32.58 -17.10 -2.68
CA GLY A 55 32.22 -16.54 -1.39
C GLY A 55 31.22 -15.38 -1.45
N GLU A 56 30.52 -15.22 -2.58
CA GLU A 56 29.42 -14.26 -2.75
C GLU A 56 28.11 -14.86 -2.20
N PRO A 57 27.32 -14.11 -1.40
CA PRO A 57 25.99 -14.55 -0.98
C PRO A 57 25.07 -14.80 -2.18
N LYS A 58 24.46 -15.98 -2.25
CA LYS A 58 23.60 -16.39 -3.38
C LYS A 58 22.29 -15.63 -3.38
N PHE A 59 22.10 -14.77 -4.37
CA PHE A 59 20.85 -14.09 -4.65
C PHE A 59 19.99 -14.89 -5.64
N PRO A 60 18.64 -14.85 -5.59
CA PRO A 60 17.76 -15.53 -6.53
C PRO A 60 17.77 -14.87 -7.93
N LEU A 61 18.87 -15.09 -8.67
CA LEU A 61 19.11 -14.45 -9.97
C LEU A 61 18.05 -14.80 -11.03
N ASP A 62 17.58 -16.04 -11.05
CA ASP A 62 16.54 -16.48 -12.00
C ASP A 62 15.21 -15.75 -11.76
N ASP A 63 14.83 -15.56 -10.50
CA ASP A 63 13.64 -14.78 -10.14
C ASP A 63 13.86 -13.29 -10.46
N LEU A 64 15.06 -12.75 -10.22
CA LEU A 64 15.40 -11.37 -10.56
C LEU A 64 15.25 -11.09 -12.06
N LEU A 65 15.81 -11.96 -12.92
CA LEU A 65 15.72 -11.79 -14.38
C LEU A 65 14.28 -11.89 -14.88
N LYS A 66 13.48 -12.81 -14.32
CA LYS A 66 12.05 -12.93 -14.64
C LYS A 66 11.27 -11.69 -14.19
N LEU A 67 11.56 -11.15 -13.01
CA LEU A 67 10.95 -9.93 -12.52
C LEU A 67 11.24 -8.76 -13.48
N GLU A 68 12.50 -8.57 -13.85
CA GLU A 68 12.93 -7.55 -14.80
C GLU A 68 12.20 -7.67 -16.14
N GLU A 69 12.09 -8.90 -16.66
CA GLU A 69 11.32 -9.16 -17.87
C GLU A 69 9.84 -8.77 -17.70
N GLN A 70 9.19 -9.17 -16.60
CA GLN A 70 7.79 -8.87 -16.31
C GLN A 70 7.53 -7.35 -16.22
N VAL A 71 8.37 -6.61 -15.48
CA VAL A 71 8.19 -5.16 -15.28
C VAL A 71 8.58 -4.35 -16.52
N SER A 72 9.40 -4.87 -17.42
CA SER A 72 9.74 -4.20 -18.68
C SER A 72 8.59 -4.19 -19.71
N ARG A 73 7.59 -5.05 -19.56
CA ARG A 73 6.48 -5.17 -20.52
C ARG A 73 5.55 -3.95 -20.46
N VAL A 74 5.08 -3.53 -21.64
CA VAL A 74 4.04 -2.48 -21.78
C VAL A 74 2.72 -2.94 -21.15
N ARG A 75 2.30 -4.17 -21.46
CA ARG A 75 1.22 -4.87 -20.75
C ARG A 75 1.84 -5.81 -19.74
N TRP A 76 2.03 -5.29 -18.53
CA TRP A 76 2.60 -6.04 -17.41
C TRP A 76 1.50 -6.68 -16.56
N ILE A 77 1.91 -7.64 -15.74
CA ILE A 77 1.08 -8.22 -14.68
C ILE A 77 1.73 -7.80 -13.36
N VAL A 78 0.92 -7.39 -12.41
CA VAL A 78 1.39 -6.98 -11.08
C VAL A 78 2.12 -8.17 -10.42
N PRO A 79 3.42 -8.07 -10.12
CA PRO A 79 4.25 -9.17 -9.64
C PRO A 79 4.08 -9.37 -8.12
N VAL A 80 2.83 -9.40 -7.66
CA VAL A 80 2.49 -9.53 -6.22
C VAL A 80 1.82 -10.86 -5.92
N LEU A 81 2.04 -11.85 -6.79
CA LEU A 81 1.61 -13.22 -6.53
C LEU A 81 2.31 -13.76 -5.28
N PRO A 82 1.62 -14.58 -4.47
CA PRO A 82 2.28 -15.37 -3.44
C PRO A 82 3.43 -16.17 -4.06
N ASP A 83 4.60 -16.14 -3.42
CA ASP A 83 5.84 -16.76 -3.91
C ASP A 83 6.29 -16.32 -5.32
N GLY A 84 5.82 -15.16 -5.77
CA GLY A 84 6.27 -14.49 -6.99
C GLY A 84 7.72 -13.99 -6.90
N GLU A 85 8.23 -13.53 -8.03
CA GLU A 85 9.63 -13.14 -8.16
C GLU A 85 9.99 -11.92 -7.28
N LEU A 86 9.10 -10.93 -7.19
CA LEU A 86 9.32 -9.73 -6.38
C LEU A 86 9.47 -10.06 -4.90
N ILE A 87 8.57 -10.87 -4.34
CA ILE A 87 8.59 -11.21 -2.91
C ILE A 87 9.82 -12.02 -2.56
N LYS A 88 10.26 -12.96 -3.41
CA LYS A 88 11.50 -13.73 -3.20
C LYS A 88 12.72 -12.83 -3.17
N CYS A 89 12.88 -11.98 -4.20
CA CYS A 89 14.00 -11.04 -4.26
C CYS A 89 14.01 -10.09 -3.06
N LEU A 90 12.84 -9.58 -2.67
CA LEU A 90 12.69 -8.67 -1.54
C LEU A 90 13.03 -9.35 -0.21
N ARG A 91 12.52 -10.56 0.04
CA ARG A 91 12.83 -11.36 1.25
C ARG A 91 14.33 -11.64 1.37
N THR A 92 14.99 -12.08 0.29
CA THR A 92 16.45 -12.29 0.29
C THR A 92 17.19 -10.99 0.55
N THR A 93 16.76 -9.87 -0.05
CA THR A 93 17.38 -8.55 0.15
C THR A 93 17.26 -8.08 1.61
N VAL A 94 16.10 -8.25 2.23
CA VAL A 94 15.87 -7.94 3.66
C VAL A 94 16.81 -8.78 4.54
N CYS A 95 16.92 -10.09 4.27
CA CYS A 95 17.82 -10.98 5.00
C CYS A 95 19.28 -10.54 4.83
N PHE A 96 19.72 -10.24 3.61
CA PHE A 96 21.09 -9.78 3.34
C PHE A 96 21.40 -8.44 4.00
N ALA A 97 20.44 -7.51 4.04
CA ALA A 97 20.60 -6.23 4.72
C ALA A 97 20.68 -6.39 6.24
N ARG A 98 19.89 -7.31 6.82
CA ARG A 98 19.96 -7.65 8.25
C ARG A 98 21.34 -8.17 8.63
N GLU A 99 21.90 -9.09 7.84
CA GLU A 99 23.22 -9.69 8.08
C GLU A 99 24.38 -8.84 7.54
N LYS A 100 24.10 -7.66 6.97
CA LYS A 100 25.09 -6.73 6.38
C LYS A 100 25.97 -7.37 5.30
N VAL A 101 25.37 -8.24 4.47
CA VAL A 101 26.04 -8.91 3.34
C VAL A 101 25.46 -8.51 1.99
N ASP A 102 24.46 -7.61 1.95
CA ASP A 102 23.83 -7.13 0.72
C ASP A 102 24.82 -6.46 -0.24
N THR A 103 25.79 -5.73 0.27
CA THR A 103 26.87 -5.09 -0.52
C THR A 103 27.90 -6.07 -1.09
N LYS A 104 27.89 -7.34 -0.65
CA LYS A 104 28.74 -8.38 -1.20
C LYS A 104 28.13 -9.04 -2.43
N SER A 105 26.81 -8.94 -2.61
CA SER A 105 26.13 -9.49 -3.78
C SER A 105 25.85 -8.42 -4.83
N GLU A 106 26.36 -8.59 -6.05
CA GLU A 106 26.11 -7.65 -7.16
C GLU A 106 24.63 -7.65 -7.53
N SER A 107 24.03 -8.85 -7.61
CA SER A 107 22.62 -9.01 -7.98
C SER A 107 21.67 -8.41 -6.94
N CYS A 108 22.00 -8.50 -5.64
CA CYS A 108 21.24 -7.82 -4.58
C CYS A 108 21.28 -6.30 -4.73
N GLN A 109 22.47 -5.73 -4.95
CA GLN A 109 22.64 -4.29 -5.16
C GLN A 109 21.91 -3.80 -6.41
N ARG A 110 21.96 -4.57 -7.50
CA ARG A 110 21.21 -4.30 -8.72
C ARG A 110 19.70 -4.33 -8.48
N PHE A 111 19.21 -5.31 -7.73
CA PHE A 111 17.79 -5.36 -7.36
C PHE A 111 17.37 -4.10 -6.60
N ILE A 112 18.12 -3.66 -5.58
CA ILE A 112 17.80 -2.44 -4.81
C ILE A 112 17.79 -1.21 -5.71
N ARG A 113 18.80 -1.06 -6.58
CA ARG A 113 18.99 0.12 -7.41
C ARG A 113 17.94 0.25 -8.51
N ASP A 114 17.61 -0.85 -9.19
CA ASP A 114 16.86 -0.82 -10.44
C ASP A 114 15.48 -1.50 -10.30
N SER A 115 15.49 -2.81 -10.03
CA SER A 115 14.28 -3.65 -10.11
C SER A 115 13.28 -3.36 -9.00
N LEU A 116 13.75 -3.03 -7.79
CA LEU A 116 12.92 -2.64 -6.65
C LEU A 116 12.20 -1.32 -6.94
N VAL A 117 12.96 -0.28 -7.31
CA VAL A 117 12.42 1.04 -7.65
C VAL A 117 11.39 0.96 -8.77
N THR A 118 11.75 0.25 -9.85
CA THR A 118 10.86 0.08 -11.00
C THR A 118 9.59 -0.66 -10.64
N SER A 119 9.70 -1.76 -9.88
CA SER A 119 8.54 -2.55 -9.45
C SER A 119 7.58 -1.73 -8.59
N PHE A 120 8.09 -1.05 -7.55
CA PHE A 120 7.26 -0.24 -6.67
C PHE A 120 6.66 0.97 -7.40
N THR A 121 7.44 1.67 -8.24
CA THR A 121 6.92 2.77 -9.04
C THR A 121 5.75 2.31 -9.92
N LYS A 122 5.90 1.17 -10.61
CA LYS A 122 4.81 0.63 -11.44
C LYS A 122 3.61 0.21 -10.60
N ILE A 123 3.81 -0.41 -9.43
CA ILE A 123 2.71 -0.83 -8.55
C ILE A 123 1.92 0.37 -8.03
N PHE A 124 2.59 1.39 -7.49
CA PHE A 124 1.94 2.51 -6.81
C PHE A 124 1.46 3.61 -7.75
N CYS A 125 1.94 3.64 -8.99
CA CYS A 125 1.55 4.65 -9.99
C CYS A 125 0.70 4.08 -11.14
N ASP A 126 0.24 2.82 -11.07
CA ASP A 126 -0.61 2.25 -12.12
C ASP A 126 -2.02 2.85 -12.05
N GLU A 127 -2.54 3.30 -13.19
CA GLU A 127 -3.90 3.84 -13.27
C GLU A 127 -4.98 2.78 -12.97
N ALA A 128 -4.63 1.48 -13.09
CA ALA A 128 -5.52 0.36 -12.81
C ALA A 128 -5.55 -0.05 -11.33
N VAL A 129 -4.79 0.59 -10.43
CA VAL A 129 -4.74 0.25 -8.99
C VAL A 129 -6.15 0.12 -8.41
N GLY A 130 -7.01 1.11 -8.64
CA GLY A 130 -8.39 1.11 -8.13
C GLY A 130 -9.28 -0.05 -8.61
N GLY A 131 -8.88 -0.77 -9.65
CA GLY A 131 -9.57 -1.93 -10.21
C GLY A 131 -9.04 -3.29 -9.74
N TRP A 132 -8.02 -3.33 -8.89
CA TRP A 132 -7.44 -4.58 -8.42
C TRP A 132 -8.30 -5.27 -7.36
N LYS A 133 -8.14 -6.59 -7.26
CA LYS A 133 -8.84 -7.42 -6.26
C LYS A 133 -8.23 -7.20 -4.87
N ASN A 134 -9.02 -7.42 -3.81
CA ASN A 134 -8.58 -7.25 -2.42
C ASN A 134 -7.26 -8.00 -2.11
N ASP A 135 -7.14 -9.25 -2.55
CA ASP A 135 -5.94 -10.07 -2.33
C ASP A 135 -4.66 -9.42 -2.89
N ILE A 136 -4.77 -8.62 -3.96
CA ILE A 136 -3.65 -7.89 -4.55
C ILE A 136 -3.21 -6.77 -3.61
N TYR A 137 -4.15 -6.03 -3.02
CA TYR A 137 -3.82 -4.99 -2.04
C TYR A 137 -3.16 -5.57 -0.79
N ILE A 138 -3.65 -6.71 -0.30
CA ILE A 138 -3.04 -7.42 0.83
C ILE A 138 -1.58 -7.79 0.50
N ALA A 139 -1.33 -8.33 -0.71
CA ALA A 139 0.02 -8.66 -1.14
C ALA A 139 0.93 -7.43 -1.28
N ILE A 140 0.41 -6.31 -1.81
CA ILE A 140 1.15 -5.04 -1.90
C ILE A 140 1.49 -4.53 -0.51
N TYR A 141 0.54 -4.56 0.43
CA TYR A 141 0.77 -4.17 1.81
C TYR A 141 1.88 -5.00 2.46
N ASN A 142 1.85 -6.32 2.31
CA ASN A 142 2.89 -7.21 2.85
C ASN A 142 4.27 -6.92 2.23
N ASN A 143 4.34 -6.69 0.92
CA ASN A 143 5.59 -6.30 0.25
C ASN A 143 6.07 -4.93 0.75
N ALA A 144 5.17 -3.97 0.95
CA ALA A 144 5.51 -2.67 1.51
C ALA A 144 6.06 -2.81 2.93
N MET A 145 5.52 -3.72 3.75
CA MET A 145 6.06 -3.93 5.09
C MET A 145 7.48 -4.48 5.09
N LEU A 146 7.78 -5.43 4.21
CA LEU A 146 9.15 -5.91 4.01
C LEU A 146 10.08 -4.82 3.50
N PHE A 147 9.59 -3.95 2.62
CA PHE A 147 10.35 -2.79 2.17
C PHE A 147 10.66 -1.82 3.31
N ILE A 148 9.71 -1.56 4.22
CA ILE A 148 9.96 -0.73 5.41
C ILE A 148 10.97 -1.40 6.34
N GLN A 149 10.91 -2.72 6.48
CA GLN A 149 11.92 -3.47 7.23
C GLN A 149 13.32 -3.36 6.60
N LEU A 150 13.42 -3.43 5.26
CA LEU A 150 14.67 -3.18 4.53
C LEU A 150 15.21 -1.77 4.82
N CYS A 151 14.35 -0.75 4.78
CA CYS A 151 14.73 0.62 5.11
C CYS A 151 15.26 0.75 6.54
N ALA A 152 14.64 0.07 7.50
CA ALA A 152 15.10 0.07 8.88
C ALA A 152 16.51 -0.54 9.02
N PHE A 153 16.80 -1.65 8.32
CA PHE A 153 18.14 -2.26 8.33
C PHE A 153 19.21 -1.43 7.60
N LYS A 154 18.79 -0.58 6.65
CA LYS A 154 19.69 0.26 5.85
C LYS A 154 19.64 1.75 6.24
N ILE A 155 19.09 2.08 7.41
CA ILE A 155 18.88 3.47 7.84
C ILE A 155 20.18 4.29 7.96
N ASP A 156 21.28 3.61 8.31
CA ASP A 156 22.61 4.21 8.44
C ASP A 156 23.39 4.23 7.11
N ASP A 157 22.84 3.63 6.04
CA ASP A 157 23.48 3.53 4.74
C ASP A 157 22.98 4.66 3.82
N ASP A 158 23.87 5.27 3.02
CA ASP A 158 23.51 6.25 1.97
C ASP A 158 22.87 5.57 0.75
N CYS A 159 21.70 4.96 0.93
CA CYS A 159 20.98 4.19 -0.08
C CYS A 159 19.83 4.98 -0.70
N PHE A 160 20.15 5.90 -1.61
CA PHE A 160 19.18 6.77 -2.30
C PHE A 160 17.99 6.04 -2.97
N PRO A 161 18.15 4.86 -3.61
CA PRO A 161 17.02 4.16 -4.22
C PRO A 161 15.88 3.84 -3.24
N LEU A 162 16.18 3.63 -1.95
CA LEU A 162 15.14 3.40 -0.93
C LEU A 162 14.34 4.68 -0.65
N LEU A 163 14.97 5.86 -0.72
CA LEU A 163 14.28 7.14 -0.53
C LEU A 163 13.29 7.40 -1.67
N ASP A 164 13.66 7.05 -2.90
CA ASP A 164 12.76 7.14 -4.05
C ASP A 164 11.51 6.28 -3.82
N VAL A 165 11.67 5.04 -3.37
CA VAL A 165 10.54 4.14 -3.10
C VAL A 165 9.70 4.60 -1.90
N LEU A 166 10.32 5.11 -0.84
CA LEU A 166 9.62 5.66 0.33
C LEU A 166 8.67 6.79 -0.06
N SER A 167 9.03 7.60 -1.05
CA SER A 167 8.20 8.70 -1.53
C SER A 167 6.84 8.23 -2.05
N PHE A 168 6.73 6.99 -2.53
CA PHE A 168 5.47 6.39 -2.97
C PHE A 168 4.76 5.65 -1.84
N VAL A 169 5.51 4.81 -1.10
CA VAL A 169 4.95 3.94 -0.05
C VAL A 169 4.36 4.75 1.12
N MET A 170 4.99 5.87 1.47
CA MET A 170 4.59 6.72 2.60
C MET A 170 3.77 7.95 2.17
N ASN A 171 3.18 7.95 0.97
CA ASN A 171 2.36 9.07 0.50
C ASN A 171 0.89 8.90 0.90
N PRO A 172 0.39 9.61 1.93
CA PRO A 172 -1.02 9.52 2.35
C PRO A 172 -1.99 10.15 1.36
N THR A 173 -1.48 10.90 0.38
CA THR A 173 -2.26 11.54 -0.69
C THR A 173 -2.14 10.81 -2.02
N GLY A 174 -1.53 9.62 -2.04
CA GLY A 174 -1.53 8.74 -3.20
C GLY A 174 -2.95 8.58 -3.72
N ARG A 175 -3.14 8.87 -5.02
CA ARG A 175 -4.46 8.80 -5.69
C ARG A 175 -4.87 7.37 -5.95
#